data_AF-F8NMB7-F1
#
_entry.id   AF-F8NMB7-F1
#
_cell.length_a   1.000
_cell.length_b   1.000
_cell.length_c   1.000
_cell.angle_alpha   90.00
_cell.angle_beta   90.00
_cell.angle_gamma   90.00
#
_symmetry.space_group_name_H-M   'P 1'
#
loop_
_entity.id
_entity.type
_entity.pdbx_description
1 polymer ?
#
loop_
_entity_poly.entity_id
_entity_poly.type
_entity_poly.pdbx_seq_one_letter_code
_entity_poly.pdbx_strand_id
1 'polypeptide(L)'
;MSQVRVRAKEYVELHDQVQTSVSLLDSLETFLSTFQKDLSSVSGQISELQDRSKDIENRLKSRRRIEKPLSNLLSDMTIPPSLATLILDTDVGEPWIPAIDDFERRLDALKARSRVKAARDLAEVAEGLRIVAATKLRSFFLALLQPVRTNMSANMQVIQTSIFLKYRPLFAFLQRQAVSVAQEVQRAYIGASRTYYETGFRRYIRSLGWIKARTPERLETIVVGAGEKQDSPLDAERLGYAKI
;
A
#
# COMPACT_ATOMS: atom_id res chain seq x y z
N MET A 1 5.66 -53.86 106.95
CA MET A 1 4.61 -53.71 105.91
C MET A 1 4.54 -52.31 105.27
N SER A 2 5.32 -51.30 105.70
CA SER A 2 5.25 -49.93 105.15
C SER A 2 6.01 -49.74 103.82
N GLN A 3 7.14 -50.42 103.58
CA GLN A 3 7.94 -50.25 102.36
C GLN A 3 7.27 -50.74 101.06
N VAL A 4 6.41 -51.75 101.14
CA VAL A 4 5.71 -52.30 99.96
C VAL A 4 4.63 -51.33 99.44
N ARG A 5 3.96 -50.60 100.35
CA ARG A 5 2.98 -49.57 99.98
C ARG A 5 3.59 -48.31 99.36
N VAL A 6 4.81 -47.94 99.77
CA VAL A 6 5.54 -46.79 99.21
C VAL A 6 5.99 -47.10 97.78
N ARG A 7 6.58 -48.28 97.54
CA ARG A 7 6.95 -48.71 96.19
C ARG A 7 5.75 -48.83 95.26
N ALA A 8 4.61 -49.32 95.73
CA ALA A 8 3.39 -49.38 94.93
C ALA A 8 2.88 -48.00 94.49
N LYS A 9 3.02 -46.96 95.34
CA LYS A 9 2.71 -45.58 94.97
C LYS A 9 3.68 -45.06 93.90
N GLU A 10 4.97 -45.29 94.05
CA GLU A 10 5.98 -44.91 93.04
C GLU A 10 5.73 -45.60 91.69
N TYR A 11 5.34 -46.87 91.68
CA TYR A 11 4.97 -47.58 90.44
C TYR A 11 3.69 -47.03 89.80
N VAL A 12 2.70 -46.61 90.59
CA VAL A 12 1.47 -45.99 90.08
C VAL A 12 1.75 -44.60 89.51
N GLU A 13 2.58 -43.81 90.18
CA GLU A 13 2.96 -42.46 89.75
C GLU A 13 3.84 -42.51 88.48
N LEU A 14 4.75 -43.49 88.39
CA LEU A 14 5.50 -43.77 87.16
C LEU A 14 4.58 -44.26 86.04
N HIS A 15 3.59 -45.10 86.35
CA HIS A 15 2.59 -45.53 85.36
C HIS A 15 1.78 -44.34 84.84
N ASP A 16 1.40 -43.40 85.70
CA ASP A 16 0.69 -42.18 85.31
C ASP A 16 1.56 -41.27 84.44
N GLN A 17 2.85 -41.15 84.74
CA GLN A 17 3.83 -40.43 83.89
C GLN A 17 4.05 -41.11 82.53
N VAL A 18 4.10 -42.44 82.50
CA VAL A 18 4.20 -43.21 81.26
C VAL A 18 2.92 -43.05 80.44
N GLN A 19 1.74 -43.13 81.07
CA GLN A 19 0.45 -42.93 80.43
C GLN A 19 0.34 -41.51 79.84
N THR A 20 0.81 -40.50 80.58
CA THR A 20 0.85 -39.10 80.11
C THR A 20 1.79 -38.96 78.92
N SER A 21 2.97 -39.60 78.96
CA SER A 21 3.92 -39.61 77.85
C SER A 21 3.37 -40.31 76.60
N VAL A 22 2.65 -41.42 76.78
CA VAL A 22 1.94 -42.13 75.70
C VAL A 22 0.84 -41.24 75.12
N SER A 23 0.05 -40.55 75.94
CA SER A 23 -0.97 -39.62 75.45
C SER A 23 -0.38 -38.43 74.67
N LEU A 24 0.80 -37.94 75.08
CA LEU A 24 1.52 -36.91 74.34
C LEU A 24 2.04 -37.46 73.01
N LEU A 25 2.53 -38.69 72.97
CA LEU A 25 2.93 -39.39 71.73
C LEU A 25 1.75 -39.56 70.77
N ASP A 26 0.58 -40.00 71.25
CA ASP A 26 -0.65 -40.10 70.46
C ASP A 26 -1.08 -38.72 69.91
N SER A 27 -0.94 -37.66 70.72
CA SER A 27 -1.25 -36.30 70.27
C SER A 27 -0.29 -35.82 69.18
N LEU A 28 0.99 -36.19 69.28
CA LEU A 28 2.02 -35.85 68.31
C LEU A 28 1.83 -36.64 67.01
N GLU A 29 1.46 -37.93 67.10
CA GLU A 29 1.08 -38.76 65.96
C GLU A 29 -0.14 -38.18 65.24
N THR A 30 -1.18 -37.79 65.98
CA THR A 30 -2.39 -37.18 65.41
C THR A 30 -2.06 -35.84 64.73
N PHE A 31 -1.21 -35.02 65.35
CA PHE A 31 -0.76 -33.75 64.76
C PHE A 31 0.05 -33.98 63.48
N LEU A 32 1.02 -34.91 63.49
CA LEU A 32 1.82 -35.25 62.31
C LEU A 32 0.97 -35.82 61.17
N SER A 33 -0.01 -36.66 61.49
CA SER A 33 -0.97 -37.21 60.52
C SER A 33 -1.81 -36.11 59.87
N THR A 34 -2.33 -35.18 60.68
CA THR A 34 -3.08 -34.02 60.19
C THR A 34 -2.20 -33.12 59.32
N PHE A 35 -0.98 -32.84 59.78
CA PHE A 35 -0.01 -32.03 59.04
C PHE A 35 0.37 -32.66 57.70
N GLN A 36 0.60 -33.98 57.66
CA GLN A 36 0.84 -34.73 56.43
C GLN A 36 -0.35 -34.63 55.47
N LYS A 37 -1.58 -34.76 55.98
CA LYS A 37 -2.81 -34.65 55.18
C LYS A 37 -2.97 -33.25 54.59
N ASP A 38 -2.71 -32.22 55.38
CA ASP A 38 -2.75 -30.82 54.92
C ASP A 38 -1.69 -30.55 53.86
N LEU A 39 -0.46 -31.06 54.04
CA LEU A 39 0.62 -30.90 53.07
C LEU A 39 0.32 -31.63 51.75
N SER A 40 -0.30 -32.81 51.83
CA SER A 40 -0.78 -33.55 50.66
C SER A 40 -1.91 -32.79 49.94
N SER A 41 -2.85 -32.20 50.68
CA SER A 41 -3.93 -31.36 50.14
C SER A 41 -3.37 -30.12 49.44
N VAL A 42 -2.46 -29.40 50.08
CA VAL A 42 -1.79 -28.21 49.51
C VAL A 42 -0.97 -28.58 48.28
N SER A 43 -0.23 -29.69 48.31
CA SER A 43 0.51 -30.19 47.15
C SER A 43 -0.43 -30.52 45.97
N GLY A 44 -1.58 -31.13 46.26
CA GLY A 44 -2.63 -31.39 45.27
C GLY A 44 -3.18 -30.10 44.65
N GLN A 45 -3.48 -29.09 45.48
CA GLN A 45 -3.93 -27.78 45.02
C GLN A 45 -2.87 -27.06 44.16
N ILE A 46 -1.59 -27.15 44.55
CA ILE A 46 -0.48 -26.59 43.77
C ILE A 46 -0.37 -27.30 42.41
N SER A 47 -0.49 -28.62 42.38
CA SER A 47 -0.50 -29.39 41.13
C SER A 47 -1.67 -28.98 40.24
N GLU A 48 -2.87 -28.86 40.81
CA GLU A 48 -4.06 -28.43 40.06
C GLU A 48 -3.88 -27.00 39.51
N LEU A 49 -3.31 -26.09 40.30
CA LEU A 49 -3.01 -24.73 39.87
C LEU A 49 -1.97 -24.72 38.73
N GLN A 50 -0.94 -25.56 38.82
CA GLN A 50 0.06 -25.71 37.77
C GLN A 50 -0.55 -26.27 36.48
N ASP A 51 -1.44 -27.25 36.57
CA ASP A 51 -2.11 -27.83 35.41
C ASP A 51 -3.08 -26.83 34.76
N ARG A 52 -3.82 -26.06 35.56
CA ARG A 52 -4.63 -24.93 35.07
C ARG A 52 -3.77 -23.86 34.40
N SER A 53 -2.62 -23.52 34.97
CA SER A 53 -1.69 -22.55 34.40
C SER A 53 -1.17 -23.02 33.03
N LYS A 54 -0.78 -24.29 32.91
CA LYS A 54 -0.36 -24.91 31.63
C LYS A 54 -1.50 -24.91 30.61
N ASP A 55 -2.73 -25.24 31.00
CA ASP A 55 -3.88 -25.18 30.09
C ASP A 55 -4.11 -23.77 29.55
N ILE A 56 -4.11 -22.76 30.44
CA ILE A 56 -4.24 -21.36 30.05
C ILE A 56 -3.12 -20.95 29.09
N GLU A 57 -1.87 -21.35 29.36
CA GLU A 57 -0.75 -21.04 28.49
C GLU A 57 -0.88 -21.69 27.11
N ASN A 58 -1.36 -22.93 27.04
CA ASN A 58 -1.62 -23.61 25.77
C ASN A 58 -2.76 -22.95 24.97
N ARG A 59 -3.83 -22.52 25.66
CA ARG A 59 -4.93 -21.75 25.06
C ARG A 59 -4.45 -20.38 24.56
N LEU A 60 -3.54 -19.73 25.28
CA LEU A 60 -2.94 -18.47 24.85
C LEU A 60 -2.05 -18.66 23.61
N LYS A 61 -1.19 -19.70 23.60
CA LYS A 61 -0.32 -20.03 22.47
C LYS A 61 -1.12 -20.33 21.20
N SER A 62 -2.19 -21.12 21.31
CA SER A 62 -3.08 -21.42 20.17
C SER A 62 -3.80 -20.17 19.65
N ARG A 63 -4.33 -19.30 20.53
CA ARG A 63 -4.93 -18.03 20.12
C ARG A 63 -3.94 -17.10 19.42
N ARG A 64 -2.75 -16.91 19.99
CA ARG A 64 -1.72 -16.04 19.42
C ARG A 64 -1.23 -16.52 18.04
N ARG A 65 -1.22 -17.84 17.82
CA ARG A 65 -0.90 -18.44 16.52
C ARG A 65 -1.93 -18.08 15.45
N ILE A 66 -3.20 -17.91 15.81
CA ILE A 66 -4.29 -17.57 14.89
C ILE A 66 -4.43 -16.06 14.72
N GLU A 67 -4.21 -15.31 15.80
CA GLU A 67 -4.34 -13.85 15.85
C GLU A 67 -3.44 -13.16 14.82
N LYS A 68 -2.17 -13.54 14.73
CA LYS A 68 -1.21 -12.88 13.81
C LYS A 68 -1.58 -13.07 12.32
N PRO A 69 -1.87 -14.28 11.82
CA PRO A 69 -2.38 -14.46 10.46
C PRO A 69 -3.69 -13.71 10.20
N LEU A 70 -4.61 -13.69 11.17
CA LEU A 70 -5.91 -13.05 11.03
C LEU A 70 -5.80 -11.52 11.02
N SER A 71 -4.91 -10.97 11.84
CA SER A 71 -4.55 -9.55 11.83
C SER A 71 -3.96 -9.14 10.48
N ASN A 72 -3.02 -9.93 9.95
CA ASN A 72 -2.44 -9.69 8.63
C ASN A 72 -3.50 -9.79 7.52
N LEU A 73 -4.39 -10.78 7.62
CA LEU A 73 -5.49 -10.96 6.67
C LEU A 73 -6.39 -9.73 6.63
N LEU A 74 -6.76 -9.20 7.81
CA LEU A 74 -7.56 -8.01 7.94
C LEU A 74 -6.83 -6.79 7.38
N SER A 75 -5.57 -6.56 7.76
CA SER A 75 -4.81 -5.41 7.27
C SER A 75 -4.63 -5.39 5.75
N ASP A 76 -4.53 -6.56 5.12
CA ASP A 76 -4.43 -6.70 3.66
C ASP A 76 -5.75 -6.38 2.95
N MET A 77 -6.89 -6.74 3.56
CA MET A 77 -8.22 -6.67 2.92
C MET A 77 -8.96 -5.38 3.22
N THR A 78 -8.72 -4.76 4.37
CA THR A 78 -9.41 -3.53 4.76
C THR A 78 -8.90 -2.36 3.94
N ILE A 79 -9.80 -1.52 3.41
CA ILE A 79 -9.43 -0.24 2.79
C ILE A 79 -9.40 0.81 3.90
N PRO A 80 -8.25 1.46 4.18
CA PRO A 80 -8.18 2.50 5.20
C PRO A 80 -9.15 3.64 4.88
N PRO A 81 -9.88 4.19 5.87
CA PRO A 81 -10.79 5.33 5.63
C PRO A 81 -10.07 6.53 5.01
N SER A 82 -8.82 6.78 5.40
CA SER A 82 -7.97 7.83 4.83
C SER A 82 -7.71 7.65 3.33
N LEU A 83 -7.60 6.41 2.86
CA LEU A 83 -7.43 6.10 1.44
C LEU A 83 -8.73 6.33 0.67
N ALA A 84 -9.87 5.94 1.26
CA ALA A 84 -11.18 6.18 0.67
C ALA A 84 -11.51 7.69 0.59
N THR A 85 -11.28 8.45 1.66
CA THR A 85 -11.50 9.92 1.65
C THR A 85 -10.58 10.62 0.67
N LEU A 86 -9.32 10.20 0.55
CA LEU A 86 -8.42 10.74 -0.48
C LEU A 86 -9.01 10.54 -1.89
N ILE A 87 -9.49 9.33 -2.22
CA ILE A 87 -10.06 9.03 -3.54
C ILE A 87 -11.38 9.80 -3.77
N LEU A 88 -12.22 9.92 -2.75
CA LEU A 88 -13.55 10.54 -2.86
C LEU A 88 -13.49 12.07 -2.87
N ASP A 89 -12.72 12.67 -1.97
CA ASP A 89 -12.82 14.10 -1.66
C ASP A 89 -11.75 14.96 -2.33
N THR A 90 -10.65 14.37 -2.81
CA THR A 90 -9.55 15.12 -3.43
C THR A 90 -9.51 14.99 -4.95
N ASP A 91 -8.91 15.98 -5.61
CA ASP A 91 -8.58 15.91 -7.04
C ASP A 91 -7.29 15.13 -7.28
N VAL A 92 -7.15 14.58 -8.49
CA VAL A 92 -5.99 13.77 -8.88
C VAL A 92 -4.73 14.63 -8.89
N GLY A 93 -3.73 14.21 -8.10
CA GLY A 93 -2.43 14.86 -8.02
C GLY A 93 -1.33 13.90 -7.60
N GLU A 94 -0.20 14.42 -7.13
CA GLU A 94 0.93 13.62 -6.65
C GLU A 94 0.61 12.61 -5.53
N PRO A 95 -0.19 12.94 -4.49
CA PRO A 95 -0.48 11.99 -3.42
C PRO A 95 -1.30 10.79 -3.89
N TRP A 96 -1.93 10.87 -5.06
CA TRP A 96 -2.65 9.75 -5.66
C TRP A 96 -1.71 8.64 -6.15
N ILE A 97 -0.45 8.94 -6.46
CA ILE A 97 0.50 7.94 -6.98
C ILE A 97 0.71 6.79 -5.97
N PRO A 98 1.17 7.04 -4.73
CA PRO A 98 1.31 5.98 -3.74
C PRO A 98 -0.04 5.43 -3.27
N ALA A 99 -1.07 6.27 -3.21
CA ALA A 99 -2.40 5.85 -2.77
C ALA A 99 -3.05 4.84 -3.72
N ILE A 100 -2.94 5.06 -5.03
CA ILE A 100 -3.48 4.14 -6.04
C ILE A 100 -2.68 2.83 -6.08
N ASP A 101 -1.37 2.85 -5.82
CA ASP A 101 -0.58 1.60 -5.67
C ASP A 101 -1.06 0.77 -4.47
N ASP A 102 -1.27 1.41 -3.31
CA ASP A 102 -1.81 0.71 -2.13
C ASP A 102 -3.25 0.21 -2.37
N PHE A 103 -4.08 1.03 -3.00
CA PHE A 103 -5.45 0.65 -3.37
C PHE A 103 -5.49 -0.55 -4.32
N GLU A 104 -4.61 -0.57 -5.33
CA GLU A 104 -4.49 -1.68 -6.27
C GLU A 104 -4.11 -2.99 -5.58
N ARG A 105 -3.12 -2.96 -4.67
CA ARG A 105 -2.72 -4.13 -3.89
C ARG A 105 -3.88 -4.71 -3.09
N ARG A 106 -4.69 -3.84 -2.47
CA ARG A 106 -5.89 -4.24 -1.70
C ARG A 106 -6.97 -4.81 -2.61
N LEU A 107 -7.21 -4.23 -3.78
CA LEU A 107 -8.14 -4.77 -4.79
C LEU A 107 -7.74 -6.18 -5.22
N ASP A 108 -6.46 -6.40 -5.50
CA ASP A 108 -5.96 -7.72 -5.92
C ASP A 108 -6.04 -8.74 -4.77
N ALA A 109 -5.77 -8.32 -3.53
CA ALA A 109 -5.93 -9.15 -2.34
C ALA A 109 -7.40 -9.56 -2.11
N LEU A 110 -8.35 -8.65 -2.32
CA LEU A 110 -9.79 -8.94 -2.25
C LEU A 110 -10.21 -9.92 -3.35
N LYS A 111 -9.76 -9.73 -4.58
CA LYS A 111 -10.04 -10.64 -5.71
C LYS A 111 -9.51 -12.06 -5.46
N ALA A 112 -8.30 -12.18 -4.93
CA ALA A 112 -7.70 -13.48 -4.60
C ALA A 112 -8.47 -14.25 -3.52
N ARG A 113 -9.24 -13.56 -2.67
CA ARG A 113 -9.92 -14.11 -1.49
C ARG A 113 -11.45 -14.13 -1.61
N SER A 114 -11.99 -14.12 -2.83
CA SER A 114 -13.43 -14.05 -3.15
C SER A 114 -14.33 -15.09 -2.45
N ARG A 115 -13.77 -16.21 -1.98
CA ARG A 115 -14.52 -17.24 -1.23
C ARG A 115 -14.92 -16.77 0.17
N VAL A 116 -14.18 -15.84 0.78
CA VAL A 116 -14.44 -15.32 2.13
C VAL A 116 -15.61 -14.34 2.11
N LYS A 117 -16.59 -14.50 3.02
CA LYS A 117 -17.77 -13.60 3.07
C LYS A 117 -17.38 -12.14 3.25
N ALA A 118 -16.50 -11.84 4.21
CA ALA A 118 -16.00 -10.49 4.43
C ALA A 118 -15.27 -9.90 3.20
N ALA A 119 -14.61 -10.73 2.38
CA ALA A 119 -14.01 -10.26 1.13
C ALA A 119 -15.07 -9.84 0.11
N ARG A 120 -16.21 -10.54 0.04
CA ARG A 120 -17.32 -10.20 -0.85
C ARG A 120 -18.02 -8.92 -0.43
N ASP A 121 -18.29 -8.78 0.87
CA ASP A 121 -18.93 -7.58 1.42
C ASP A 121 -18.05 -6.34 1.17
N LEU A 122 -16.73 -6.48 1.31
CA LEU A 122 -15.77 -5.42 0.97
C LEU A 122 -15.56 -5.22 -0.52
N ALA A 123 -15.74 -6.26 -1.35
CA ALA A 123 -15.52 -6.18 -2.79
C ALA A 123 -16.48 -5.21 -3.48
N GLU A 124 -17.75 -5.15 -3.04
CA GLU A 124 -18.72 -4.21 -3.60
C GLU A 124 -18.32 -2.75 -3.32
N VAL A 125 -17.91 -2.45 -2.09
CA VAL A 125 -17.42 -1.12 -1.71
C VAL A 125 -16.13 -0.77 -2.46
N ALA A 126 -15.21 -1.72 -2.56
CA ALA A 126 -13.95 -1.56 -3.28
C ALA A 126 -14.18 -1.32 -4.78
N GLU A 127 -15.17 -1.99 -5.37
CA GLU A 127 -15.56 -1.81 -6.77
C GLU A 127 -16.16 -0.41 -7.00
N GLY A 128 -16.98 0.08 -6.08
CA GLY A 128 -17.48 1.46 -6.10
C GLY A 128 -16.32 2.47 -6.09
N LEU A 129 -15.35 2.32 -5.19
CA LEU A 129 -14.15 3.15 -5.14
C LEU A 129 -13.30 3.05 -6.42
N ARG A 130 -13.19 1.84 -7.01
CA ARG A 130 -12.51 1.62 -8.29
C ARG A 130 -13.15 2.43 -9.42
N ILE A 131 -14.47 2.44 -9.50
CA ILE A 131 -15.23 3.20 -10.51
C ILE A 131 -15.00 4.72 -10.32
N VAL A 132 -15.04 5.21 -9.08
CA VAL A 132 -14.79 6.63 -8.80
C VAL A 132 -13.36 7.02 -9.16
N ALA A 133 -12.37 6.23 -8.73
CA ALA A 133 -10.97 6.44 -9.07
C ALA A 133 -10.75 6.45 -10.59
N ALA A 134 -11.32 5.47 -11.31
CA ALA A 134 -11.19 5.39 -12.77
C ALA A 134 -11.81 6.62 -13.47
N THR A 135 -12.97 7.07 -13.00
CA THR A 135 -13.65 8.27 -13.53
C THR A 135 -12.80 9.53 -13.33
N LYS A 136 -12.24 9.73 -12.13
CA LYS A 136 -11.38 10.89 -11.83
C LYS A 136 -10.08 10.86 -12.65
N LEU A 137 -9.43 9.70 -12.74
CA LEU A 137 -8.22 9.52 -13.54
C LEU A 137 -8.48 9.78 -15.02
N ARG A 138 -9.63 9.33 -15.56
CA ARG A 138 -10.06 9.65 -16.93
C ARG A 138 -10.10 11.16 -17.15
N SER A 139 -10.84 11.87 -16.32
CA SER A 139 -10.99 13.33 -16.43
C SER A 139 -9.64 14.05 -16.32
N PHE A 140 -8.78 13.61 -15.40
CA PHE A 140 -7.42 14.13 -15.23
C PHE A 140 -6.59 13.98 -16.50
N PHE A 141 -6.49 12.76 -17.06
CA PHE A 141 -5.70 12.53 -18.27
C PHE A 141 -6.28 13.26 -19.49
N LEU A 142 -7.60 13.34 -19.64
CA LEU A 142 -8.23 14.07 -20.73
C LEU A 142 -7.96 15.59 -20.62
N ALA A 143 -8.00 16.15 -19.41
CA ALA A 143 -7.67 17.55 -19.17
C ALA A 143 -6.22 17.86 -19.54
N LEU A 144 -5.28 16.96 -19.25
CA LEU A 144 -3.87 17.12 -19.65
C LEU A 144 -3.66 17.13 -21.18
N LEU A 145 -4.56 16.52 -21.95
CA LEU A 145 -4.51 16.50 -23.42
C LEU A 145 -5.16 17.72 -24.06
N GLN A 146 -5.97 18.47 -23.32
CA GLN A 146 -6.71 19.61 -23.85
C GLN A 146 -5.81 20.71 -24.43
N PRO A 147 -4.71 21.13 -23.76
CA PRO A 147 -3.81 22.16 -24.31
C PRO A 147 -3.17 21.76 -25.64
N VAL A 148 -2.83 20.47 -25.80
CA VAL A 148 -2.23 19.93 -27.04
C VAL A 148 -3.21 19.99 -28.21
N ARG A 149 -4.51 19.83 -27.94
CA ARG A 149 -5.56 19.91 -28.96
C ARG A 149 -5.86 21.35 -29.37
N THR A 150 -5.83 22.30 -28.43
CA THR A 150 -6.28 23.67 -28.68
C THR A 150 -5.14 24.59 -29.12
N ASN A 151 -3.92 24.36 -28.65
CA ASN A 151 -2.81 25.27 -28.86
C ASN A 151 -1.60 24.57 -29.47
N MET A 152 -1.24 24.97 -30.70
CA MET A 152 -0.08 24.44 -31.44
C MET A 152 1.27 24.89 -30.86
N SER A 153 1.31 25.92 -30.00
CA SER A 153 2.52 26.31 -29.29
C SER A 153 2.76 25.53 -28.00
N ALA A 154 1.84 24.65 -27.61
CA ALA A 154 2.04 23.75 -26.48
C ALA A 154 3.16 22.76 -26.82
N ASN A 155 4.24 22.77 -26.02
CA ASN A 155 5.35 21.85 -26.23
C ASN A 155 4.96 20.43 -25.83
N MET A 156 4.50 19.64 -26.80
CA MET A 156 4.10 18.24 -26.59
C MET A 156 5.21 17.41 -25.93
N GLN A 157 6.47 17.68 -26.26
CA GLN A 157 7.61 16.98 -25.68
C GLN A 157 7.68 17.20 -24.16
N VAL A 158 7.48 18.42 -23.70
CA VAL A 158 7.51 18.76 -22.26
C VAL A 158 6.34 18.09 -21.53
N ILE A 159 5.15 18.04 -22.13
CA ILE A 159 4.01 17.36 -21.53
C ILE A 159 4.29 15.84 -21.40
N GLN A 160 4.86 15.23 -22.44
CA GLN A 160 5.24 13.82 -22.43
C GLN A 160 6.30 13.52 -21.36
N THR A 161 7.39 14.30 -21.31
CA THR A 161 8.53 14.01 -20.44
C THR A 161 8.31 14.43 -18.99
N SER A 162 7.73 15.60 -18.74
CA SER A 162 7.61 16.15 -17.39
C SER A 162 6.32 15.76 -16.68
N ILE A 163 5.21 15.58 -17.42
CA ILE A 163 3.90 15.35 -16.82
C ILE A 163 3.50 13.87 -16.97
N PHE A 164 3.43 13.32 -18.18
CA PHE A 164 2.93 11.96 -18.37
C PHE A 164 3.82 10.89 -17.75
N LEU A 165 5.14 11.05 -17.78
CA LEU A 165 6.05 10.11 -17.11
C LEU A 165 5.85 10.08 -15.60
N LYS A 166 5.58 11.23 -14.98
CA LYS A 166 5.32 11.33 -13.53
C LYS A 166 4.09 10.52 -13.12
N TYR A 167 3.02 10.61 -13.90
CA TYR A 167 1.74 9.95 -13.62
C TYR A 167 1.60 8.56 -14.28
N ARG A 168 2.70 7.99 -14.80
CA ARG A 168 2.72 6.64 -15.40
C ARG A 168 2.08 5.55 -14.51
N PRO A 169 2.33 5.50 -13.18
CA PRO A 169 1.70 4.48 -12.33
C PRO A 169 0.17 4.56 -12.32
N LEU A 170 -0.41 5.77 -12.38
CA LEU A 170 -1.86 5.95 -12.43
C LEU A 170 -2.47 5.42 -13.73
N PHE A 171 -1.76 5.57 -14.85
CA PHE A 171 -2.20 4.98 -16.12
C PHE A 171 -2.04 3.45 -16.11
N ALA A 172 -0.98 2.92 -15.49
CA ALA A 172 -0.80 1.47 -15.33
C ALA A 172 -1.94 0.84 -14.50
N PHE A 173 -2.41 1.52 -13.45
CA PHE A 173 -3.61 1.13 -12.71
C PHE A 173 -4.85 1.07 -13.62
N LEU A 174 -5.09 2.08 -14.46
CA LEU A 174 -6.19 2.04 -15.42
C LEU A 174 -6.09 0.86 -16.37
N GLN A 175 -4.88 0.54 -16.87
CA GLN A 175 -4.69 -0.61 -17.77
C GLN A 175 -5.03 -1.96 -17.12
N ARG A 176 -4.83 -2.10 -15.81
CA ARG A 176 -5.07 -3.35 -15.08
C ARG A 176 -6.49 -3.44 -14.53
N GLN A 177 -7.00 -2.35 -13.97
CA GLN A 177 -8.24 -2.32 -13.21
C GLN A 177 -9.41 -1.68 -13.97
N ALA A 178 -9.17 -0.94 -15.06
CA ALA A 178 -10.21 -0.24 -15.83
C ALA A 178 -9.86 -0.14 -17.34
N VAL A 179 -9.70 -1.30 -18.00
CA VAL A 179 -9.20 -1.42 -19.39
C VAL A 179 -9.97 -0.52 -20.37
N SER A 180 -11.30 -0.42 -20.25
CA SER A 180 -12.13 0.41 -21.13
C SER A 180 -11.76 1.89 -21.05
N VAL A 181 -11.55 2.39 -19.83
CA VAL A 181 -11.12 3.78 -19.55
C VAL A 181 -9.71 4.02 -20.06
N ALA A 182 -8.79 3.06 -19.85
CA ALA A 182 -7.43 3.15 -20.35
C ALA A 182 -7.39 3.27 -21.88
N GLN A 183 -8.19 2.46 -22.58
CA GLN A 183 -8.32 2.53 -24.04
C GLN A 183 -8.88 3.87 -24.51
N GLU A 184 -9.82 4.45 -23.78
CA GLU A 184 -10.36 5.77 -24.11
C GLU A 184 -9.29 6.87 -24.01
N VAL A 185 -8.55 6.91 -22.90
CA VAL A 185 -7.43 7.83 -22.71
C VAL A 185 -6.37 7.64 -23.79
N GLN A 186 -6.04 6.39 -24.14
CA GLN A 186 -5.09 6.07 -25.21
C GLN A 186 -5.58 6.58 -26.58
N ARG A 187 -6.85 6.36 -26.93
CA ARG A 187 -7.43 6.89 -28.19
C ARG A 187 -7.40 8.42 -28.21
N ALA A 188 -7.74 9.07 -27.09
CA ALA A 188 -7.68 10.52 -26.97
C ALA A 188 -6.25 11.05 -27.17
N TYR A 189 -5.25 10.40 -26.57
CA TYR A 189 -3.84 10.73 -26.74
C TYR A 189 -3.38 10.56 -28.20
N ILE A 190 -3.73 9.44 -28.85
CA ILE A 190 -3.38 9.19 -30.26
C ILE A 190 -4.00 10.28 -31.15
N GLY A 191 -5.28 10.62 -30.94
CA GLY A 191 -5.96 11.66 -31.71
C GLY A 191 -5.33 13.05 -31.51
N ALA A 192 -5.02 13.42 -30.26
CA ALA A 192 -4.36 14.68 -29.94
C ALA A 192 -2.96 14.75 -30.57
N SER A 193 -2.16 13.71 -30.40
CA SER A 193 -0.79 13.63 -30.95
C SER A 193 -0.79 13.68 -32.47
N ARG A 194 -1.69 12.92 -33.13
CA ARG A 194 -1.85 12.95 -34.59
C ARG A 194 -2.12 14.37 -35.08
N THR A 195 -3.11 15.02 -34.48
CA THR A 195 -3.53 16.39 -34.88
C THR A 195 -2.38 17.39 -34.67
N TYR A 196 -1.68 17.29 -33.54
CA TYR A 196 -0.53 18.12 -33.21
C TYR A 196 0.59 17.99 -34.25
N TYR A 197 1.09 16.76 -34.48
CA TYR A 197 2.19 16.54 -35.42
C TYR A 197 1.80 16.84 -36.86
N GLU A 198 0.61 16.43 -37.30
CA GLU A 198 0.14 16.69 -38.67
C GLU A 198 0.06 18.19 -38.95
N THR A 199 -0.50 18.97 -38.01
CA THR A 199 -0.61 20.43 -38.18
C THR A 199 0.77 21.09 -38.15
N GLY A 200 1.65 20.65 -37.25
CA GLY A 200 3.04 21.11 -37.17
C GLY A 200 3.80 20.87 -38.49
N PHE A 201 3.75 19.65 -39.02
CA PHE A 201 4.39 19.31 -40.29
C PHE A 201 3.77 20.06 -41.48
N ARG A 202 2.44 20.18 -41.56
CA ARG A 202 1.80 20.98 -42.63
C ARG A 202 2.24 22.44 -42.58
N ARG A 203 2.36 23.04 -41.39
CA ARG A 203 2.87 24.42 -41.24
C ARG A 203 4.33 24.54 -41.65
N TYR A 204 5.16 23.57 -41.26
CA TYR A 204 6.57 23.51 -41.64
C TYR A 204 6.75 23.40 -43.16
N ILE A 205 6.04 22.48 -43.82
CA ILE A 205 6.06 22.33 -45.29
C ILE A 205 5.66 23.63 -45.98
N ARG A 206 4.60 24.31 -45.52
CA ARG A 206 4.21 25.62 -46.07
C ARG A 206 5.33 26.63 -45.93
N SER A 207 5.96 26.74 -44.75
CA SER A 207 7.07 27.68 -44.54
C SER A 207 8.28 27.40 -45.42
N LEU A 208 8.64 26.12 -45.61
CA LEU A 208 9.69 25.73 -46.54
C LEU A 208 9.32 26.05 -48.00
N GLY A 209 8.07 25.87 -48.38
CA GLY A 209 7.56 26.27 -49.70
C GLY A 209 7.72 27.77 -49.95
N TRP A 210 7.41 28.61 -48.96
CA TRP A 210 7.65 30.05 -49.03
C TRP A 210 9.14 30.41 -49.17
N ILE A 211 10.02 29.73 -48.42
CA ILE A 211 11.47 29.95 -48.53
C ILE A 211 11.97 29.52 -49.91
N LYS A 212 11.56 28.34 -50.39
CA LYS A 212 11.91 27.85 -51.72
C LYS A 212 11.42 28.80 -52.83
N ALA A 213 10.21 29.36 -52.70
CA ALA A 213 9.70 30.33 -53.67
C ALA A 213 10.45 31.67 -53.64
N ARG A 214 11.02 32.07 -52.49
CA ARG A 214 11.84 33.29 -52.35
C ARG A 214 13.26 33.13 -52.86
N THR A 215 13.77 31.91 -52.93
CA THR A 215 15.08 31.61 -53.51
C THR A 215 14.86 31.09 -54.93
N PRO A 216 14.72 31.96 -55.96
CA PRO A 216 14.77 31.47 -57.32
C PRO A 216 16.10 30.75 -57.49
N GLU A 217 16.07 29.48 -57.89
CA GLU A 217 17.26 28.82 -58.41
C GLU A 217 17.71 29.65 -59.61
N ARG A 218 18.68 30.53 -59.39
CA ARG A 218 19.41 31.16 -60.46
C ARG A 218 20.20 30.01 -61.07
N LEU A 219 19.64 29.40 -62.10
CA LEU A 219 20.38 28.55 -63.01
C LEU A 219 21.44 29.46 -63.64
N GLU A 220 22.58 29.60 -62.98
CA GLU A 220 23.76 30.15 -63.62
C GLU A 220 24.14 29.14 -64.68
N THR A 221 23.74 29.44 -65.92
CA THR A 221 24.23 28.73 -67.08
C THR A 221 25.75 28.92 -67.06
N ILE A 222 26.48 27.86 -66.70
CA ILE A 222 27.94 27.81 -66.82
C ILE A 222 28.25 27.68 -68.32
N VAL A 223 27.96 28.73 -69.08
CA VAL A 223 28.54 28.89 -70.41
C VAL A 223 29.92 29.47 -70.18
N VAL A 224 30.91 28.58 -70.18
CA VAL A 224 32.30 28.96 -70.43
C VAL A 224 32.35 29.39 -71.89
N GLY A 225 32.26 30.69 -72.15
CA GLY A 225 32.28 31.19 -73.53
C GLY A 225 32.07 32.70 -73.66
N ALA A 226 33.13 33.45 -73.36
CA ALA A 226 33.54 34.72 -73.95
C ALA A 226 32.47 35.75 -74.41
N GLY A 227 32.49 36.92 -73.74
CA GLY A 227 32.22 38.21 -74.37
C GLY A 227 30.85 38.80 -74.10
N GLU A 228 30.76 39.61 -73.04
CA GLU A 228 30.48 41.06 -73.09
C GLU A 228 30.01 41.55 -71.72
N LYS A 229 30.59 42.67 -71.29
CA LYS A 229 30.27 43.37 -70.04
C LYS A 229 28.84 43.90 -70.11
N GLN A 230 28.06 43.68 -69.05
CA GLN A 230 27.02 44.63 -68.68
C GLN A 230 26.85 44.65 -67.16
N ASP A 231 27.28 45.78 -66.58
CA ASP A 231 26.96 46.20 -65.23
C ASP A 231 25.44 46.14 -65.01
N SER A 232 25.02 45.70 -63.84
CA SER A 232 23.70 46.05 -63.32
C SER A 232 23.84 46.40 -61.84
N PRO A 233 23.30 47.56 -61.43
CA PRO A 233 23.61 48.17 -60.15
C PRO A 233 22.89 47.44 -59.02
N LEU A 234 23.57 47.32 -57.88
CA LEU A 234 22.94 46.87 -56.64
C LEU A 234 21.98 47.96 -56.16
N ASP A 235 20.67 47.71 -56.27
CA ASP A 235 19.62 48.61 -55.73
C ASP A 235 19.73 48.70 -54.21
N ALA A 236 20.38 49.77 -53.73
CA ALA A 236 20.53 50.11 -52.32
C ALA A 236 19.17 50.35 -51.61
N GLU A 237 18.08 50.57 -52.36
CA GLU A 237 16.74 50.73 -51.79
C GLU A 237 16.20 49.46 -51.13
N ARG A 238 16.68 48.28 -51.54
CA ARG A 238 16.24 46.99 -50.95
C ARG A 238 16.78 46.74 -49.54
N LEU A 239 17.80 47.48 -49.12
CA LEU A 239 18.38 47.39 -47.77
C LEU A 239 17.66 48.27 -46.73
N GLY A 240 16.77 49.18 -47.17
CA GLY A 240 16.07 50.13 -46.27
C GLY A 240 14.97 49.50 -45.40
N TYR A 241 14.47 48.32 -45.76
CA TYR A 241 13.38 47.64 -45.02
C TYR A 241 13.87 46.57 -44.04
N ALA A 242 15.18 46.37 -43.93
CA ALA A 242 15.78 45.51 -42.90
C ALA A 242 15.89 46.29 -41.57
N LYS A 243 14.75 46.57 -40.95
CA LYS A 243 14.66 46.92 -39.53
C LYS A 243 13.78 45.88 -38.84
N ILE A 244 14.45 44.97 -38.11
CA ILE A 244 14.28 44.58 -36.70
C ILE A 244 15.44 43.65 -36.39
#